data_AF-A0A0C2ZJ44-F1
#
_entry.id   AF-A0A0C2ZJ44-F1
#
_cell.length_a   1.000
_cell.length_b   1.000
_cell.length_c   1.000
_cell.angle_alpha   90.00
_cell.angle_beta   90.00
_cell.angle_gamma   90.00
#
_symmetry.space_group_name_H-M   'P 1'
#
loop_
_entity.id
_entity.type
_entity.pdbx_description
1 polymer ?
#
loop_
_entity_poly.entity_id
_entity_poly.type
_entity_poly.pdbx_seq_one_letter_code
_entity_poly.pdbx_strand_id
1 'polypeptide(L)' 'HNEGFVHGDLRDANILSGDDGCVKLVDFDWGGRDGEVSYPTPRLNRELVDGRSSEGLRIMKADDLRILNNT' A
#
# COMPACT_ATOMS: atom_id res chain seq x y z
N HIS A 1 9.92 -2.74 -1.16
CA HIS A 1 9.70 -4.05 -0.51
C HIS A 1 10.98 -4.81 -0.14
N ASN A 2 12.03 -4.85 -0.97
CA ASN A 2 13.30 -5.55 -0.63
C ASN A 2 13.91 -5.11 0.71
N GLU A 3 13.74 -3.83 1.07
CA GLU A 3 14.17 -3.25 2.35
C GLU A 3 13.20 -3.56 3.53
N GLY A 4 12.18 -4.39 3.33
CA GLY A 4 11.20 -4.76 4.36
C GLY A 4 10.08 -3.74 4.61
N PHE A 5 9.98 -2.68 3.81
CA PHE A 5 8.94 -1.66 3.91
C PHE A 5 7.76 -1.91 2.97
N VAL A 6 6.57 -1.45 3.40
CA VAL A 6 5.29 -1.37 2.68
C VAL A 6 4.85 0.08 2.57
N HIS A 7 4.06 0.41 1.54
CA HIS A 7 3.54 1.77 1.33
C HIS A 7 2.15 1.95 1.95
N GLY A 8 1.24 1.00 1.75
CA GLY A 8 -0.08 0.99 2.39
C GLY A 8 -1.15 1.87 1.77
N ASP A 9 -0.81 2.79 0.86
CA ASP A 9 -1.77 3.66 0.17
C ASP A 9 -1.35 3.86 -1.29
N LEU A 10 -1.02 2.75 -1.99
CA LEU A 10 -0.75 2.82 -3.42
C LEU A 10 -2.03 3.15 -4.19
N ARG A 11 -1.94 4.13 -5.07
CA ARG A 11 -2.99 4.61 -5.97
C ARG A 11 -2.34 5.51 -7.02
N ASP A 12 -3.00 5.71 -8.16
CA ASP A 12 -2.50 6.58 -9.24
C ASP A 12 -2.06 7.96 -8.73
N ALA A 13 -2.83 8.55 -7.82
CA ALA A 13 -2.52 9.86 -7.25
C ALA A 13 -1.21 9.92 -6.45
N ASN A 14 -0.70 8.76 -6.00
CA ASN A 14 0.53 8.63 -5.22
C ASN A 14 1.71 8.14 -6.08
N ILE A 15 1.52 8.04 -7.41
CA ILE A 15 2.53 7.65 -8.40
C ILE A 15 2.77 8.84 -9.34
N LEU A 16 3.93 9.49 -9.23
CA LEU A 16 4.26 10.68 -10.01
C LEU A 16 5.24 10.34 -11.12
N SER A 17 4.98 10.85 -12.32
CA SER A 17 5.95 10.85 -13.43
C SER A 17 6.79 12.12 -13.37
N GLY A 18 8.12 11.97 -13.33
CA GLY A 18 9.06 13.07 -13.45
C GLY A 18 9.58 13.27 -14.88
N ASP A 19 10.00 14.49 -15.19
CA ASP A 19 10.63 14.86 -16.48
C ASP A 19 11.99 14.16 -16.69
N ASP A 20 12.55 13.59 -15.62
CA ASP A 20 13.75 12.73 -15.62
C ASP A 20 13.48 11.31 -16.14
N GLY A 21 12.25 11.03 -16.60
CA GLY A 21 11.82 9.71 -17.04
C GLY A 21 11.68 8.70 -15.89
N CYS A 22 11.76 9.16 -14.64
CA CYS A 22 11.62 8.33 -13.45
C CYS A 22 10.23 8.45 -12.85
N VAL A 23 9.74 7.34 -12.29
CA VAL A 23 8.51 7.32 -11.49
C VAL A 23 8.87 7.48 -10.01
N LYS A 24 8.11 8.30 -9.28
CA LYS A 24 8.30 8.57 -7.86
C LYS A 24 7.05 8.15 -7.10
N LEU A 25 7.22 7.35 -6.06
CA LEU A 25 6.16 7.06 -5.10
C LEU A 25 6.18 8.13 -4.01
N VAL A 26 5.00 8.60 -3.62
CA VAL A 26 4.82 9.63 -2.58
C VAL A 26 3.72 9.22 -1.60
N ASP A 27 3.58 9.96 -0.48
CA ASP A 27 2.52 9.75 0.51
C ASP A 27 2.65 8.41 1.29
N PHE A 28 3.74 8.28 2.03
CA PHE A 28 4.04 7.12 2.89
C PHE A 28 3.46 7.24 4.31
N ASP A 29 2.44 8.06 4.54
CA ASP A 29 1.92 8.31 5.89
C ASP A 29 1.36 7.05 6.57
N TRP A 30 0.93 6.06 5.78
CA TRP A 30 0.51 4.73 6.27
C TRP A 30 1.61 3.68 6.16
N GLY A 31 2.69 4.01 5.48
CA GLY A 31 3.80 3.10 5.20
C GLY A 31 4.64 2.80 6.42
N GLY A 32 5.36 1.70 6.37
CA GLY A 32 6.19 1.23 7.48
C GLY A 32 6.79 -0.13 7.21
N ARG A 33 7.27 -0.81 8.27
CA ARG A 33 7.75 -2.18 8.15
C ARG A 33 6.57 -3.14 7.91
N ASP A 34 6.78 -4.10 7.03
CA ASP A 34 5.81 -5.12 6.63
C ASP A 34 5.22 -5.84 7.86
N GLY A 35 3.91 -5.73 8.05
CA GLY A 35 3.20 -6.32 9.19
C GLY A 35 3.36 -5.59 10.53
N GLU A 36 4.08 -4.48 10.59
CA GLU A 36 4.27 -3.69 11.83
C GLU A 36 3.37 -2.46 11.91
N VAL A 37 2.97 -1.89 10.77
CA VAL A 37 2.00 -0.79 10.67
C VAL A 37 0.61 -1.31 10.31
N SER A 38 -0.43 -0.56 10.68
CA SER A 38 -1.82 -0.94 10.47
C SER A 38 -2.60 0.18 9.81
N TYR A 39 -3.59 -0.17 8.99
CA TYR A 39 -4.54 0.78 8.45
C TYR A 39 -5.26 1.51 9.57
N PRO A 40 -5.50 2.82 9.43
CA PRO A 40 -6.17 3.62 10.47
C PRO A 40 -7.68 3.33 10.56
N THR A 41 -8.23 2.59 9.60
CA THR A 41 -9.66 2.29 9.50
C THR A 41 -9.90 0.90 8.92
N PRO A 42 -10.95 0.19 9.39
CA PRO A 42 -11.37 -1.06 8.78
C PRO A 42 -12.16 -0.85 7.47
N ARG A 43 -12.53 0.40 7.13
CA ARG A 43 -13.27 0.73 5.91
C ARG A 43 -12.31 0.87 4.73
N LEU A 44 -11.74 -0.25 4.30
CA LEU A 44 -10.79 -0.31 3.21
C LEU A 44 -11.48 -0.57 1.87
N ASN A 45 -10.77 -0.29 0.77
CA ASN A 45 -11.21 -0.67 -0.57
C ASN A 45 -11.45 -2.19 -0.62
N ARG A 46 -12.46 -2.62 -1.39
CA ARG A 46 -12.85 -4.03 -1.56
C ARG A 46 -11.66 -4.93 -1.92
N GLU A 47 -10.75 -4.41 -2.73
CA GLU A 47 -9.54 -5.12 -3.14
C GLU A 47 -8.62 -5.45 -1.95
N LEU A 48 -8.56 -4.60 -0.92
CA LEU A 48 -7.76 -4.85 0.28
C LEU A 48 -8.42 -5.82 1.27
N VAL A 49 -9.74 -5.96 1.22
CA VAL A 49 -10.52 -6.80 2.15
C VAL A 49 -10.85 -8.19 1.61
N ASP A 50 -10.58 -8.48 0.34
CA ASP A 50 -10.96 -9.77 -0.25
C ASP A 50 -10.21 -10.94 0.42
N GLY A 51 -10.95 -11.71 1.22
CA GLY A 51 -10.46 -12.87 1.97
C GLY A 51 -9.70 -12.56 3.27
N ARG A 52 -9.59 -11.30 3.72
CA ARG A 52 -8.92 -10.98 5.00
C ARG A 52 -9.92 -10.86 6.16
N SER A 53 -9.67 -11.58 7.25
CA SER A 53 -10.31 -11.26 8.52
C SER A 53 -9.79 -9.91 9.01
N SER A 54 -10.68 -9.11 9.59
CA SER A 54 -10.39 -7.75 10.09
C SER A 54 -9.41 -7.71 11.29
N GLU A 55 -8.89 -8.86 11.74
CA GLU A 55 -8.20 -9.03 13.03
C GLU A 55 -6.76 -8.52 13.11
N GLY A 56 -6.32 -7.73 12.14
CA GLY A 56 -5.04 -7.03 12.31
C GLY A 56 -4.96 -5.68 11.66
N LEU A 57 -5.69 -5.44 10.57
CA LEU A 57 -5.50 -4.27 9.69
C LEU A 57 -4.03 -4.02 9.32
N ARG A 58 -3.15 -5.00 9.55
CA ARG A 58 -1.72 -4.88 9.31
C ARG A 58 -1.51 -4.75 7.82
N ILE A 59 -0.69 -3.78 7.46
CA ILE A 59 -0.34 -3.50 6.09
C ILE A 59 0.77 -4.47 5.72
N MET A 60 0.51 -5.30 4.71
CA MET A 60 1.42 -6.31 4.23
C MET A 60 1.88 -5.99 2.81
N LYS A 61 3.05 -6.48 2.40
CA LYS A 61 3.50 -6.35 1.00
C LYS A 61 2.48 -6.85 -0.03
N ALA A 62 1.72 -7.88 0.32
CA ALA A 62 0.68 -8.44 -0.53
C ALA A 62 -0.48 -7.45 -0.81
N ASP A 63 -0.68 -6.45 0.05
CA ASP A 63 -1.69 -5.41 -0.17
C ASP A 63 -1.27 -4.46 -1.29
N ASP A 64 -0.04 -3.93 -1.19
CA ASP A 64 0.56 -3.08 -2.22
C ASP A 64 0.56 -3.77 -3.60
N LEU A 65 0.95 -5.05 -3.66
CA LEU A 65 0.98 -5.82 -4.90
C LEU A 65 -0.41 -6.04 -5.49
N ARG A 66 -1.44 -6.22 -4.67
CA ARG A 66 -2.80 -6.46 -5.15
C ARG A 66 -3.37 -5.21 -5.81
N ILE A 67 -3.16 -4.04 -5.21
CA ILE A 67 -3.62 -2.77 -5.80
C ILE A 67 -2.91 -2.49 -7.12
N LEU A 68 -1.58 -2.68 -7.18
CA LEU A 68 -0.82 -2.48 -8.41
C LEU A 68 -1.26 -3.39 -9.56
N ASN A 69 -1.70 -4.62 -9.29
CA ASN A 69 -2.16 -5.54 -10.33
C ASN A 69 -3.57 -5.21 -10.87
N ASN A 70 -4.34 -4.38 -10.15
CA ASN A 70 -5.70 -3.98 -10.51
C ASN A 70 -5.78 -2.55 -11.08
N THR A 71 -4.64 -1.86 -11.13
CA THR A 71 -4.47 -0.52 -11.70
C THR A 71 -3.95 -0.65 -13.13
#